data_AF-A0A3D0ZB66-F1
#
_entry.id   AF-A0A3D0ZB66-F1
#
_cell.length_a   1.000
_cell.length_b   1.000
_cell.length_c   1.000
_cell.angle_alpha   90.00
_cell.angle_beta   90.00
_cell.angle_gamma   90.00
#
_symmetry.space_group_name_H-M   'P 1'
#
loop_
_entity.id
_entity.type
_entity.pdbx_description
1 polymer ?
#
loop_
_entity_poly.entity_id
_entity_poly.type
_entity_poly.pdbx_seq_one_letter_code
_entity_poly.pdbx_strand_id
1 'polypeptide(L)' 'MPYKPIEINRQNHIIMGVNFDSVDNFEADVNALGTVMFEGFDPTPKSIEIIRDYLSDKINLVQLAKEKAYA' A
#
# COMPACT_ATOMS: atom_id res chain seq x y z
N MET A 1 -6.59 -19.58 5.19
CA MET A 1 -7.14 -18.91 4.00
C MET A 1 -6.30 -19.30 2.80
N PRO A 2 -6.85 -19.43 1.58
CA PRO A 2 -6.03 -19.73 0.40
C PRO A 2 -5.09 -18.55 0.10
N TYR A 3 -3.88 -18.86 -0.35
CA TYR A 3 -2.92 -17.86 -0.84
C TYR A 3 -3.53 -17.07 -2.00
N LYS A 4 -3.53 -15.74 -1.89
CA LYS A 4 -3.92 -14.81 -2.94
C LYS A 4 -2.68 -14.05 -3.42
N PRO A 5 -2.15 -14.35 -4.62
CA PRO A 5 -1.05 -13.58 -5.17
C PRO A 5 -1.51 -12.16 -5.51
N ILE A 6 -0.64 -11.18 -5.27
CA ILE A 6 -0.78 -9.81 -5.77
C ILE A 6 0.31 -9.50 -6.79
N GLU A 7 0.03 -8.55 -7.68
CA GLU A 7 0.99 -8.09 -8.67
C GLU A 7 1.99 -7.12 -8.04
N ILE A 8 3.28 -7.45 -8.13
CA ILE A 8 4.39 -6.59 -7.70
C ILE A 8 5.44 -6.58 -8.81
N ASN A 9 5.71 -5.40 -9.37
CA ASN A 9 6.81 -5.17 -10.30
C ASN A 9 7.91 -4.42 -9.56
N ARG A 10 8.93 -5.16 -9.12
CA ARG A 10 10.06 -4.61 -8.35
C ARG A 10 10.98 -3.73 -9.21
N GLN A 11 11.08 -4.00 -10.50
CA GLN A 11 11.93 -3.23 -11.42
C GLN A 11 11.41 -1.79 -11.60
N ASN A 12 10.10 -1.63 -11.57
CA ASN A 12 9.43 -0.33 -11.78
C ASN A 12 8.81 0.24 -10.50
N HIS A 13 8.99 -0.42 -9.35
CA HIS A 13 8.39 -0.04 -8.06
C HIS A 13 6.86 0.11 -8.11
N ILE A 14 6.18 -0.87 -8.71
CA ILE A 14 4.72 -0.87 -8.84
C ILE A 14 4.13 -1.99 -7.99
N ILE A 15 3.12 -1.65 -7.18
CA ILE A 15 2.31 -2.62 -6.41
C ILE A 15 0.86 -2.47 -6.88
N MET A 16 0.27 -3.53 -7.45
CA MET A 16 -1.12 -3.53 -7.94
C MET A 16 -1.49 -2.33 -8.85
N GLY A 17 -0.56 -1.90 -9.71
CA GLY A 17 -0.74 -0.74 -10.61
C GLY A 17 -0.43 0.63 -9.98
N VAL A 18 -0.13 0.68 -8.68
CA VAL A 18 0.26 1.91 -7.97
C VAL A 18 1.78 2.09 -8.05
N ASN A 19 2.22 3.21 -8.64
CA ASN A 19 3.64 3.54 -8.78
C ASN A 19 4.19 4.25 -7.53
N PHE A 20 5.43 3.93 -7.17
CA PHE A 20 6.19 4.53 -6.08
C PHE A 20 7.40 5.31 -6.62
N ASP A 21 7.50 6.58 -6.23
CA ASP A 21 8.62 7.44 -6.62
C ASP A 21 9.88 7.18 -5.77
N SER A 22 9.72 6.54 -4.61
CA SER A 22 10.79 6.22 -3.66
C SER A 22 10.93 4.72 -3.47
N VAL A 23 12.13 4.20 -3.67
CA VAL A 23 12.50 2.79 -3.41
C VAL A 23 12.25 2.43 -1.94
N ASP A 24 12.59 3.33 -1.03
CA ASP A 24 12.43 3.10 0.41
C ASP A 24 10.94 2.98 0.78
N ASN A 25 10.08 3.81 0.19
CA ASN A 25 8.63 3.72 0.42
C ASN A 25 8.04 2.46 -0.20
N PHE A 26 8.52 2.04 -1.38
CA PHE A 26 8.11 0.80 -2.02
C PHE A 26 8.45 -0.42 -1.17
N GLU A 27 9.71 -0.55 -0.72
CA GLU A 27 10.12 -1.69 0.11
C GLU A 27 9.45 -1.66 1.50
N ALA A 28 9.21 -0.47 2.07
CA ALA A 28 8.44 -0.35 3.30
C ALA A 28 7.01 -0.90 3.16
N ASP A 29 6.30 -0.55 2.10
CA ASP A 29 4.94 -1.03 1.86
C ASP A 29 4.92 -2.54 1.54
N VAL A 30 5.83 -3.04 0.69
CA VAL A 30 5.97 -4.48 0.41
C VAL A 30 6.17 -5.30 1.69
N ASN A 31 7.00 -4.82 2.61
CA ASN A 31 7.25 -5.50 3.89
C ASN A 31 6.03 -5.48 4.81
N ALA A 32 5.33 -4.35 4.89
CA ALA A 32 4.10 -4.22 5.68
C ALA A 32 2.99 -5.14 5.13
N LEU A 33 2.80 -5.15 3.80
CA LEU A 33 1.84 -6.01 3.10
C LEU A 33 2.05 -7.48 3.40
N GLY A 34 3.30 -7.96 3.38
CA GLY A 34 3.60 -9.35 3.71
C GLY A 34 3.09 -9.76 5.09
N THR A 35 3.17 -8.85 6.07
CA THR A 35 2.70 -9.10 7.45
C THR A 35 1.17 -9.09 7.52
N VAL A 36 0.51 -8.05 6.99
CA VAL A 36 -0.95 -7.92 7.11
C VAL A 36 -1.70 -8.92 6.24
N MET A 37 -1.16 -9.30 5.08
CA MET A 37 -1.72 -10.36 4.23
C MET A 37 -1.67 -11.72 4.92
N PHE A 38 -0.61 -11.99 5.70
CA PHE A 38 -0.51 -13.21 6.51
C PHE A 38 -1.60 -13.25 7.59
N GLU A 39 -1.99 -12.09 8.12
CA GLU A 39 -3.09 -11.94 9.09
C GLU A 39 -4.48 -11.94 8.45
N GLY A 40 -4.58 -12.01 7.11
CA GLY A 40 -5.83 -12.12 6.37
C GLY A 40 -6.35 -10.81 5.77
N PHE A 41 -5.54 -9.75 5.75
CA PHE A 41 -5.85 -8.54 4.99
C PHE A 41 -5.80 -8.81 3.48
N ASP A 42 -6.80 -8.33 2.74
CA ASP A 42 -6.86 -8.43 1.28
C ASP A 42 -6.61 -7.03 0.69
N PRO A 43 -5.40 -6.73 0.21
CA PRO A 43 -5.07 -5.39 -0.28
C PRO A 43 -5.83 -5.07 -1.57
N THR A 44 -6.14 -3.79 -1.73
CA THR A 44 -6.71 -3.21 -2.94
C THR A 44 -5.78 -2.13 -3.49
N PRO A 45 -5.83 -1.80 -4.80
CA PRO A 45 -5.06 -0.69 -5.34
C PRO A 45 -5.28 0.62 -4.55
N LYS A 46 -6.50 0.85 -4.05
CA LYS A 46 -6.81 2.03 -3.23
C LYS A 46 -6.11 2.01 -1.88
N SER A 47 -6.05 0.86 -1.20
CA SER A 47 -5.31 0.76 0.07
C SER A 47 -3.80 0.96 -0.14
N ILE A 48 -3.23 0.48 -1.25
CA ILE A 48 -1.82 0.72 -1.58
C ILE A 48 -1.57 2.22 -1.85
N GLU A 49 -2.48 2.87 -2.58
CA GLU A 49 -2.40 4.31 -2.86
C GLU A 49 -2.36 5.15 -1.57
N ILE A 50 -3.20 4.81 -0.59
CA ILE A 50 -3.24 5.46 0.73
C ILE A 50 -1.90 5.34 1.43
N ILE A 51 -1.36 4.13 1.52
CA ILE A 51 -0.11 3.88 2.24
C ILE A 51 1.05 4.59 1.54
N ARG A 52 1.13 4.51 0.20
CA ARG A 52 2.11 5.27 -0.58
C ARG A 52 2.05 6.76 -0.27
N ASP A 53 0.86 7.34 -0.31
CA ASP A 53 0.68 8.78 -0.12
C ASP A 53 0.98 9.20 1.32
N TYR A 54 0.67 8.33 2.29
CA TYR A 54 1.05 8.52 3.69
C TYR A 54 2.57 8.47 3.89
N LEU A 55 3.25 7.46 3.34
CA LEU A 55 4.71 7.32 3.39
C LEU A 55 5.46 8.45 2.66
N SER A 56 4.78 9.14 1.74
CA SER A 56 5.36 10.25 0.96
C SER A 56 4.98 11.62 1.52
N ASP A 57 4.42 11.67 2.74
CA ASP A 57 3.91 12.89 3.40
C ASP A 57 2.88 13.70 2.59
N LYS A 58 2.25 13.08 1.57
CA LYS A 58 1.19 13.70 0.77
C LYS A 58 -0.12 13.79 1.56
N ILE A 59 -0.35 12.80 2.42
CA ILE A 59 -1.44 12.77 3.38
C ILE A 59 -0.91 12.45 4.78
N ASN A 60 -1.62 12.89 5.82
CA ASN A 60 -1.36 12.48 7.19
C ASN A 60 -2.58 11.76 7.79
N LEU A 61 -2.37 11.17 8.98
CA LEU A 61 -3.42 10.40 9.67
C LEU A 61 -4.68 11.22 9.98
N VAL A 62 -4.54 12.53 10.23
CA VAL A 62 -5.69 13.39 10.52
C VAL A 62 -6.54 13.60 9.26
N GLN A 63 -5.91 13.74 8.09
CA GLN A 63 -6.60 13.82 6.81
C GLN A 63 -7.29 12.49 6.48
N LEU A 64 -6.58 11.36 6.63
CA LEU A 64 -7.13 10.02 6.44
C LEU A 64 -8.36 9.77 7.34
N ALA A 65 -8.32 10.17 8.60
CA ALA A 65 -9.43 10.00 9.54
C ALA A 65 -10.62 10.94 9.28
N LYS A 66 -10.37 12.12 8.70
CA LYS A 66 -11.42 13.10 8.36
C LYS A 66 -12.10 12.79 7.03
N GLU A 67 -11.33 12.29 6.08
CA GLU A 67 -11.87 11.79 4.83
C GLU A 67 -12.65 10.51 5.12
N LYS A 68 -13.97 10.63 5.25
CA LYS A 68 -14.89 9.51 5.00
C LYS A 68 -14.71 8.87 3.60
N ALA A 69 -13.75 9.33 2.80
CA ALA A 69 -13.40 8.83 1.47
C ALA A 69 -12.67 7.48 1.48
N TYR A 70 -12.28 6.98 2.65
CA TYR A 70 -11.68 5.66 2.84
C TYR A 70 -12.54 4.71 3.69
N ALA A 71 -13.78 5.10 3.97
CA ALA A 71 -14.80 4.30 4.65
C ALA A 71 -15.75 3.64 3.65
#